data_AF-A0A949W8U8-F1
#
_entry.id   AF-A0A949W8U8-F1
#
_cell.length_a   1.000
_cell.length_b   1.000
_cell.length_c   1.000
_cell.angle_alpha   90.00
_cell.angle_beta   90.00
_cell.angle_gamma   90.00
#
_symmetry.space_group_name_H-M   'P 1'
#
loop_
_entity.id
_entity.type
_entity.pdbx_description
1 polymer ?
#
loop_
_entity_poly.entity_id
_entity_poly.type
_entity_poly.pdbx_seq_one_letter_code
_entity_poly.pdbx_strand_id
1 'polypeptide(L)'
;MGRTIPTFTNYLENEISSWASFRRALTREDREAFDQLFRYAKLHIAEASCAARPIPFDALVLAILLEQQKEIRRLKAENAAAGKTMSLIPILRRVV
;
A
#
# COMPACT_ATOMS: atom_id res chain seq x y z
N MET A 1 -8.96 37.17 -8.15
CA MET A 1 -9.35 36.11 -7.20
C MET A 1 -8.20 35.11 -7.13
N GLY A 2 -7.48 35.08 -6.01
CA GLY A 2 -6.27 34.27 -5.85
C GLY A 2 -6.57 32.79 -6.03
N ARG A 3 -5.76 32.09 -6.82
CA ARG A 3 -5.84 30.64 -6.97
C ARG A 3 -5.49 30.03 -5.61
N THR A 4 -6.46 29.47 -4.90
CA THR A 4 -6.20 28.64 -3.73
C THR A 4 -5.24 27.54 -4.15
N ILE A 5 -4.07 27.47 -3.52
CA ILE A 5 -3.13 26.37 -3.76
C ILE A 5 -3.83 25.10 -3.28
N PRO A 6 -4.10 24.12 -4.17
CA PRO A 6 -4.78 22.90 -3.77
C PRO A 6 -3.92 22.17 -2.73
N THR A 7 -4.55 21.73 -1.65
CA THR A 7 -3.88 20.88 -0.65
C THR A 7 -3.53 19.54 -1.27
N PHE A 8 -2.56 18.84 -0.67
CA PHE A 8 -2.21 17.48 -1.09
C PHE A 8 -3.43 16.54 -1.06
N THR A 9 -4.35 16.72 -0.11
CA THR A 9 -5.63 15.99 -0.06
C THR A 9 -6.49 16.26 -1.29
N ASN A 10 -6.62 17.52 -1.71
CA ASN A 10 -7.39 17.84 -2.92
C ASN A 10 -6.72 17.27 -4.17
N TYR A 11 -5.38 17.31 -4.23
CA TYR A 11 -4.62 16.66 -5.30
C TYR A 11 -4.91 15.16 -5.35
N LEU A 12 -4.84 14.48 -4.20
CA LEU A 12 -5.08 13.05 -4.07
C LEU A 12 -6.47 12.63 -4.55
N GLU A 13 -7.51 13.35 -4.13
CA GLU A 13 -8.89 13.04 -4.55
C GLU A 13 -9.09 13.27 -6.05
N ASN A 14 -8.48 14.31 -6.62
CA ASN A 14 -8.49 14.54 -8.07
C ASN A 14 -7.73 13.43 -8.82
N GLU A 15 -6.59 13.00 -8.29
CA GLU A 15 -5.80 11.90 -8.85
C GLU A 15 -6.63 10.61 -8.83
N ILE A 16 -7.22 10.22 -7.69
CA ILE A 16 -8.10 9.03 -7.60
C ILE A 16 -9.22 9.08 -8.63
N SER A 17 -9.84 10.26 -8.81
CA SER A 17 -10.89 10.46 -9.81
C SER A 17 -10.39 10.29 -11.25
N SER A 18 -9.17 10.77 -11.54
CA SER A 18 -8.54 10.63 -12.88
C SER A 18 -8.38 9.16 -13.28
N TRP A 19 -8.14 8.27 -12.31
CA TRP A 19 -7.99 6.82 -12.54
C TRP A 19 -9.31 6.04 -12.62
N ALA A 20 -10.46 6.70 -12.58
CA ALA A 20 -11.77 6.01 -12.59
C ALA A 20 -12.02 5.16 -13.85
N SER A 21 -11.47 5.52 -15.01
CA SER A 21 -11.56 4.71 -16.24
C SER A 21 -10.70 3.44 -16.14
N PHE A 22 -9.46 3.57 -15.66
CA PHE A 22 -8.55 2.46 -15.42
C PHE A 22 -9.15 1.47 -14.43
N ARG A 23 -9.61 1.95 -13.28
CA ARG A 23 -10.29 1.12 -12.26
C ARG A 23 -11.49 0.37 -12.83
N ARG A 24 -12.27 0.99 -13.72
CA ARG A 24 -13.42 0.32 -14.36
C ARG A 24 -13.01 -0.81 -15.31
N ALA A 25 -11.83 -0.73 -15.93
CA ALA A 25 -11.33 -1.78 -16.82
C ALA A 25 -10.78 -3.00 -16.07
N LEU A 26 -10.46 -2.88 -14.78
CA LEU A 26 -9.91 -3.96 -13.95
C LEU A 26 -10.93 -5.06 -13.61
N THR A 27 -10.43 -6.27 -13.36
CA THR A 27 -11.22 -7.37 -12.78
C THR A 27 -11.65 -7.04 -11.34
N ARG A 28 -12.56 -7.83 -10.75
CA ARG A 28 -13.00 -7.57 -9.37
C ARG A 28 -11.83 -7.65 -8.37
N GLU A 29 -10.98 -8.66 -8.49
CA GLU A 29 -9.82 -8.86 -7.62
C GLU A 29 -8.82 -7.70 -7.77
N ASP A 30 -8.52 -7.32 -9.01
CA ASP A 30 -7.60 -6.21 -9.28
C ASP A 30 -8.15 -4.86 -8.80
N ARG A 31 -9.47 -4.66 -8.84
CA ARG A 31 -10.10 -3.43 -8.29
C ARG A 31 -9.91 -3.34 -6.78
N GLU A 32 -10.05 -4.45 -6.07
CA GLU A 32 -9.85 -4.50 -4.62
C GLU A 32 -8.38 -4.20 -4.26
N ALA A 33 -7.43 -4.79 -5.00
CA ALA A 33 -6.01 -4.47 -4.87
C ALA A 33 -5.71 -3.00 -5.22
N PHE A 34 -6.31 -2.47 -6.28
CA PHE A 34 -6.15 -1.09 -6.70
C PHE A 34 -6.67 -0.08 -5.66
N ASP A 35 -7.86 -0.32 -5.10
CA ASP A 35 -8.42 0.50 -4.02
C ASP A 35 -7.52 0.49 -2.78
N GLN A 36 -6.89 -0.65 -2.50
CA GLN A 36 -5.95 -0.78 -1.40
C GLN A 36 -4.69 0.10 -1.58
N LEU A 37 -4.21 0.29 -2.81
CA LEU A 37 -3.09 1.20 -3.07
C LEU A 37 -3.41 2.63 -2.61
N PHE A 38 -4.58 3.15 -2.96
CA PHE A 38 -4.97 4.51 -2.54
C PHE A 38 -5.26 4.60 -1.04
N ARG A 39 -5.67 3.51 -0.40
CA ARG A 39 -5.74 3.46 1.08
C ARG A 39 -4.35 3.58 1.70
N TYR A 40 -3.35 2.89 1.16
CA TYR A 40 -1.96 3.04 1.62
C TYR A 40 -1.44 4.48 1.41
N ALA A 41 -1.71 5.08 0.26
CA ALA A 41 -1.37 6.47 0.00
C ALA A 41 -2.00 7.43 1.03
N LYS A 42 -3.28 7.19 1.39
CA LYS A 42 -4.02 8.02 2.37
C LYS A 42 -3.41 8.00 3.77
N LEU A 43 -2.73 6.92 4.16
CA LEU A 43 -2.08 6.81 5.47
C LEU A 43 -0.90 7.78 5.64
N HIS A 44 -0.30 8.23 4.53
CA HIS A 44 0.92 9.05 4.52
C HIS A 44 0.68 10.46 3.96
N ILE A 45 -0.56 10.96 4.00
CA ILE A 45 -0.89 12.28 3.45
C ILE A 45 -0.07 13.39 4.12
N ALA A 46 0.13 13.32 5.43
CA ALA A 46 0.87 14.36 6.17
C ALA A 46 2.35 14.39 5.77
N GLU A 47 2.97 13.20 5.69
CA GLU A 47 4.35 12.99 5.29
C GLU A 47 4.58 13.39 3.83
N ALA A 48 3.66 12.99 2.95
CA ALA A 48 3.72 13.33 1.53
C ALA A 48 3.49 14.83 1.28
N SER A 49 2.65 15.49 2.08
CA SER A 49 2.46 16.95 2.06
C SER A 49 3.74 17.68 2.48
N CYS A 50 4.45 17.15 3.47
CA CYS A 50 5.68 17.74 4.00
C CYS A 50 6.87 17.58 3.04
N ALA A 51 6.88 16.52 2.21
CA ALA A 51 7.97 16.23 1.29
C ALA A 51 8.19 17.29 0.18
N ALA A 52 7.24 18.22 -0.01
CA ALA A 52 7.33 19.36 -0.93
C ALA A 52 7.86 18.99 -2.34
N ARG A 53 7.44 17.81 -2.84
CA ARG A 53 7.90 17.28 -4.12
C ARG A 53 7.33 18.09 -5.29
N PRO A 54 8.11 18.34 -6.36
CA PRO A 54 7.60 19.00 -7.56
C PRO A 54 6.44 18.25 -8.22
N ILE A 55 6.45 16.92 -8.09
CA ILE A 55 5.39 16.01 -8.56
C ILE A 55 4.84 15.29 -7.32
N PRO A 56 3.65 15.68 -6.81
CA PRO A 56 3.06 15.06 -5.62
C PRO A 56 2.81 13.56 -5.76
N PHE A 57 2.59 13.08 -7.00
CA PHE A 57 2.46 11.67 -7.31
C PHE A 57 3.69 10.83 -6.91
N ASP A 58 4.91 11.38 -6.97
CA ASP A 58 6.11 10.65 -6.53
C ASP A 58 6.02 10.28 -5.05
N ALA A 59 5.57 11.23 -4.21
CA ALA A 59 5.40 11.00 -2.78
C ALA A 59 4.30 9.98 -2.50
N LEU A 60 3.23 9.99 -3.32
CA LEU A 60 2.15 9.01 -3.25
C LEU A 60 2.64 7.59 -3.58
N VAL A 61 3.42 7.43 -4.65
CA VAL A 61 3.99 6.14 -5.03
C VAL A 61 4.93 5.64 -3.93
N LEU A 62 5.76 6.51 -3.36
CA LEU A 62 6.64 6.14 -2.24
C LEU A 62 5.86 5.68 -1.00
N ALA A 63 4.75 6.34 -0.66
CA ALA A 63 3.88 5.93 0.43
C ALA A 63 3.29 4.52 0.21
N ILE A 64 2.83 4.24 -1.01
CA ILE A 64 2.32 2.92 -1.40
C ILE A 64 3.41 1.86 -1.24
N LEU A 65 4.59 2.12 -1.80
CA LEU A 65 5.73 1.20 -1.73
C LEU A 65 6.17 0.94 -0.30
N LEU A 66 6.11 1.96 0.57
CA LEU A 66 6.46 1.83 1.99
C LEU A 66 5.52 0.86 2.70
N GLU A 67 4.21 0.98 2.51
CA GLU A 67 3.22 0.06 3.10
C GLU A 67 3.35 -1.36 2.53
N GLN A 68 3.55 -1.49 1.22
CA GLN A 68 3.83 -2.79 0.60
C GLN A 68 5.10 -3.43 1.19
N GLN A 69 6.16 -2.65 1.42
CA GLN A 69 7.38 -3.15 2.02
C GLN A 69 7.16 -3.63 3.47
N LYS A 70 6.27 -2.96 4.23
CA LYS A 70 5.87 -3.42 5.58
C LYS A 70 5.11 -4.73 5.49
N GLU A 71 4.16 -4.86 4.58
CA GLU A 71 3.37 -6.09 4.42
C GLU A 71 4.24 -7.26 3.96
N ILE A 72 5.17 -7.04 3.03
CA ILE A 72 6.14 -8.07 2.63
C ILE A 72 6.99 -8.53 3.83
N ARG A 73 7.47 -7.61 4.68
CA ARG A 73 8.23 -7.98 5.88
C ARG A 73 7.38 -8.80 6.85
N ARG A 74 6.12 -8.40 7.06
CA ARG A 74 5.17 -9.08 7.92
C ARG A 74 4.89 -10.50 7.42
N LEU A 75 4.53 -10.66 6.14
CA LEU A 75 4.26 -11.97 5.52
C LEU A 75 5.50 -12.88 5.57
N LYS A 76 6.70 -12.34 5.36
CA LYS A 76 7.95 -13.10 5.52
C LYS A 76 8.17 -13.57 6.95
N ALA A 77 7.87 -12.73 7.95
CA ALA A 77 7.99 -13.11 9.36
C ALA A 77 6.95 -14.19 9.75
N GLU A 78 5.71 -14.06 9.29
CA GLU A 78 4.64 -15.05 9.50
C GLU A 78 4.99 -16.41 8.87
N ASN A 79 5.48 -16.41 7.63
CA ASN A 79 5.95 -17.63 6.97
C ASN A 79 7.15 -18.27 7.67
N ALA A 80 8.11 -17.47 8.16
CA ALA A 80 9.24 -17.97 8.93
C ALA A 80 8.80 -18.62 10.26
N ALA A 81 7.80 -18.04 10.93
CA ALA A 81 7.21 -18.61 12.14
C ALA A 81 6.45 -19.92 11.84
N ALA A 82 5.65 -19.96 10.77
CA ALA A 82 4.92 -21.15 10.35
C ALA A 82 5.85 -22.30 9.92
N GLY A 83 6.95 -22.01 9.22
CA GLY A 83 7.99 -22.98 8.86
C GLY A 83 8.68 -23.59 10.09
N LYS A 84 8.81 -22.82 11.17
CA LYS A 84 9.36 -23.30 12.46
C LYS A 84 8.41 -24.30 13.12
N THR A 85 7.10 -24.05 13.08
CA THR A 85 6.07 -24.98 13.61
C THR A 85 6.01 -26.28 12.80
N MET A 86 6.09 -26.19 11.47
CA MET A 86 6.08 -27.37 10.58
C MET A 86 7.34 -28.23 10.73
N SER A 87 8.48 -27.65 11.11
CA SER A 87 9.72 -28.40 11.38
C SER A 87 9.73 -29.10 12.74
N LEU A 88 8.92 -28.66 13.72
CA LEU A 88 8.84 -29.33 15.04
C LEU A 88 7.91 -30.57 15.02
N ILE A 89 6.86 -30.57 14.21
CA ILE A 89 5.90 -31.68 14.11
C ILE A 89 6.54 -33.02 13.64
N PRO A 90 7.43 -33.08 12.63
CA PRO A 90 8.07 -34.34 12.24
C PRO A 90 9.11 -34.83 13.26
N ILE A 91 9.69 -33.94 14.08
CA ILE A 91 10.66 -34.31 15.12
C ILE A 91 9.94 -35.04 16.27
N LEU A 92 8.75 -34.58 16.66
CA LEU A 92 7.94 -35.22 17.71
C LEU A 92 7.33 -36.57 17.30
N ARG A 93 7.11 -36.82 16.00
CA ARG A 93 6.61 -38.12 15.49
C ARG A 93 7.69 -39.21 15.40
N ARG A 94 8.97 -38.89 15.62
CA ARG A 94 10.09 -39.85 15.53
C ARG A 94 10.48 -40.48 16.86
N VAL A 95 9.82 -40.09 17.96
CA VAL A 95 10.15 -40.49 19.35
C VAL A 95 9.00 -41.28 20.01
N VAL A 96 7.94 -41.62 19.28
CA VAL A 96 6.85 -42.51 19.74
C VAL A 96 6.70 -43.68 18.78
#